data_AF-A0A2X2BGB3-F1
#
_entry.id   AF-A0A2X2BGB3-F1
#
_cell.length_a   1.000
_cell.length_b   1.000
_cell.length_c   1.000
_cell.angle_alpha   90.00
_cell.angle_beta   90.00
_cell.angle_gamma   90.00
#
_symmetry.space_group_name_H-M   'P 1'
#
loop_
_entity.id
_entity.type
_entity.pdbx_description
1 polymer ?
#
loop_
_entity_poly.entity_id
_entity_poly.type
_entity_poly.pdbx_seq_one_letter_code
_entity_poly.pdbx_strand_id
1 'polypeptide(L)'
;MQPMVHYCPNETIDGIAIHEEPDFDDKKIVIADYSSAILSQPLDVSRFGMIYAGAQKNIGPAGLTLVIIREDLLGKARKETPSVFDYTVLAENDSMFNTPPTFAWYLSGMVFKWLKEQGGLQEIAKRNYEKATLLYSAIDNSDFYINRIATEKPLFDERTFPNVFSCFRCGFLKRS
;
A
#
# COMPACT_ATOMS: atom_id res chain seq x y z
N MET A 1 3.36 26.61 -1.96
CA MET A 1 3.23 25.27 -1.35
C MET A 1 2.74 24.34 -2.45
N GLN A 2 3.46 23.26 -2.76
CA GLN A 2 2.97 22.29 -3.76
C GLN A 2 1.75 21.57 -3.19
N PRO A 3 0.67 21.38 -3.98
CA PRO A 3 -0.51 20.66 -3.51
C PRO A 3 -0.17 19.19 -3.27
N MET A 4 -0.63 18.66 -2.13
CA MET A 4 -0.37 17.29 -1.69
C MET A 4 -1.68 16.58 -1.37
N VAL A 5 -1.78 15.32 -1.77
CA VAL A 5 -2.88 14.41 -1.41
C VAL A 5 -2.30 13.24 -0.65
N HIS A 6 -2.91 12.91 0.48
CA HIS A 6 -2.64 11.69 1.23
C HIS A 6 -3.85 10.78 1.16
N TYR A 7 -3.64 9.49 0.89
CA TYR A 7 -4.72 8.49 0.90
C TYR A 7 -4.23 7.11 1.34
N CYS A 8 -5.17 6.24 1.67
CA CYS A 8 -4.94 4.85 2.05
C CYS A 8 -5.59 3.92 1.01
N PRO A 9 -4.82 3.24 0.15
CA PRO A 9 -5.36 2.32 -0.86
C PRO A 9 -5.99 1.05 -0.27
N ASN A 10 -5.71 0.70 0.98
CA ASN A 10 -6.31 -0.47 1.62
C ASN A 10 -6.57 -0.22 3.11
N GLU A 11 -7.83 0.04 3.45
CA GLU A 11 -8.32 0.14 4.81
C GLU A 11 -8.59 -1.26 5.38
N THR A 12 -8.00 -1.58 6.53
CA THR A 12 -8.00 -2.95 7.10
C THR A 12 -9.21 -3.33 7.93
N ILE A 13 -9.91 -2.35 8.50
CA ILE A 13 -11.03 -2.56 9.42
C ILE A 13 -12.34 -2.73 8.65
N ASP A 14 -12.62 -1.79 7.76
CA ASP A 14 -13.80 -1.76 6.91
C ASP A 14 -13.62 -2.63 5.65
N GLY A 15 -12.40 -3.07 5.35
CA GLY A 15 -12.11 -3.95 4.22
C GLY A 15 -12.26 -3.26 2.87
N ILE A 16 -12.05 -1.94 2.82
CA ILE A 16 -12.19 -1.12 1.61
C ILE A 16 -10.82 -1.01 0.94
N ALA A 17 -10.76 -1.34 -0.35
CA ALA A 17 -9.59 -1.14 -1.18
C ALA A 17 -9.90 -0.17 -2.32
N ILE A 18 -8.95 0.71 -2.64
CA ILE A 18 -8.99 1.58 -3.80
C ILE A 18 -8.03 0.99 -4.82
N HIS A 19 -8.61 0.43 -5.88
CA HIS A 19 -7.88 -0.28 -6.92
C HIS A 19 -7.33 0.65 -8.02
N GLU A 20 -7.91 1.84 -8.15
CA GLU A 20 -7.44 2.87 -9.08
C GLU A 20 -6.10 3.45 -8.62
N GLU A 21 -5.14 3.45 -9.53
CA GLU A 21 -3.89 4.15 -9.31
C GLU A 21 -4.07 5.68 -9.50
N PRO A 22 -3.31 6.50 -8.77
CA PRO A 22 -3.54 7.94 -8.70
C PRO A 22 -3.18 8.66 -10.02
N ASP A 23 -4.19 9.18 -10.70
CA ASP A 23 -4.04 9.96 -11.94
C ASP A 23 -4.20 11.45 -11.70
N PHE A 24 -3.11 12.08 -11.25
CA PHE A 24 -3.06 13.50 -10.97
C PHE A 24 -2.05 14.19 -11.90
N ASP A 25 -2.31 15.45 -12.23
CA ASP A 25 -1.34 16.34 -12.89
C ASP A 25 0.02 16.30 -12.15
N ASP A 26 1.13 16.26 -12.89
CA ASP A 26 2.52 16.13 -12.44
C ASP A 26 2.90 17.08 -11.28
N LYS A 27 2.16 18.17 -11.12
CA LYS A 27 2.36 19.16 -10.04
C LYS A 27 1.85 18.70 -8.66
N LYS A 28 1.04 17.64 -8.58
CA LYS A 28 0.48 17.14 -7.30
C LYS A 28 1.36 16.04 -6.72
N ILE A 29 1.70 16.19 -5.43
CA ILE A 29 2.41 15.16 -4.68
C ILE A 29 1.39 14.18 -4.11
N VAL A 30 1.53 12.90 -4.47
CA VAL A 30 0.72 11.83 -3.92
C VAL A 30 1.50 11.09 -2.83
N ILE A 31 0.89 10.97 -1.66
CA ILE A 31 1.39 10.18 -0.54
C ILE A 31 0.41 9.06 -0.23
N ALA A 32 0.91 7.82 -0.14
CA ALA A 32 0.06 6.66 0.10
C ALA A 32 0.53 5.77 1.27
N ASP A 33 -0.43 5.35 2.09
CA ASP A 33 -0.24 4.34 3.13
C ASP A 33 -0.45 2.93 2.59
N TYR A 34 0.63 2.28 2.17
CA TYR A 34 0.58 0.91 1.67
C TYR A 34 0.83 -0.13 2.77
N SER A 35 0.71 0.20 4.06
CA SER A 35 1.01 -0.74 5.15
C SER A 35 0.35 -2.10 4.94
N SER A 36 -0.93 -2.13 4.53
CA SER A 36 -1.72 -3.36 4.36
C SER A 36 -1.65 -4.00 2.98
N ALA A 37 -1.08 -3.30 1.99
CA ALA A 37 -1.17 -3.67 0.58
C ALA A 37 0.19 -3.68 -0.15
N ILE A 38 1.26 -3.20 0.47
CA ILE A 38 2.59 -3.15 -0.15
C ILE A 38 3.02 -4.57 -0.56
N LEU A 39 3.53 -4.75 -1.77
CA LEU A 39 3.92 -6.07 -2.32
C LEU A 39 2.79 -7.11 -2.48
N SER A 40 1.52 -6.73 -2.34
CA SER A 40 0.38 -7.62 -2.64
C SER A 40 0.11 -7.75 -4.14
N GLN A 41 0.53 -6.76 -4.93
CA GLN A 41 0.43 -6.69 -6.38
C GLN A 41 1.50 -5.73 -6.93
N PRO A 42 1.78 -5.74 -8.26
CA PRO A 42 2.62 -4.74 -8.90
C PRO A 42 2.07 -3.32 -8.68
N LEU A 43 2.97 -2.34 -8.62
CA LEU A 43 2.64 -0.95 -8.39
C LEU A 43 3.55 -0.05 -9.22
N ASP A 44 2.97 0.92 -9.93
CA ASP A 44 3.76 1.97 -10.57
C ASP A 44 4.18 3.03 -9.54
N VAL A 45 5.39 2.89 -9.02
CA VAL A 45 5.97 3.79 -8.03
C VAL A 45 6.17 5.22 -8.57
N SER A 46 6.26 5.40 -9.89
CA SER A 46 6.51 6.71 -10.50
C SER A 46 5.36 7.71 -10.27
N ARG A 47 4.16 7.21 -10.00
CA ARG A 47 2.94 8.00 -9.73
C ARG A 47 2.90 8.59 -8.32
N PHE A 48 3.86 8.23 -7.46
CA PHE A 48 3.88 8.62 -6.05
C PHE A 48 5.05 9.56 -5.76
N GLY A 49 4.79 10.54 -4.89
CA GLY A 49 5.85 11.30 -4.25
C GLY A 49 6.41 10.54 -3.04
N MET A 50 5.55 9.88 -2.28
CA MET A 50 5.97 9.04 -1.16
C MET A 50 5.02 7.86 -0.94
N ILE A 51 5.58 6.68 -0.68
CA ILE A 51 4.86 5.49 -0.22
C ILE A 51 5.46 5.10 1.11
N TYR A 52 4.63 4.83 2.11
CA TYR A 52 5.12 4.23 3.36
C TYR A 52 4.30 3.00 3.74
N ALA A 53 4.94 2.06 4.42
CA ALA A 53 4.31 0.83 4.85
C ALA A 53 4.96 0.30 6.14
N GLY A 54 4.15 0.12 7.18
CA GLY A 54 4.58 -0.61 8.39
C GLY A 54 4.79 -2.09 8.10
N ALA A 55 5.89 -2.67 8.59
CA ALA A 55 6.28 -4.02 8.20
C ALA A 55 5.33 -5.12 8.67
N GLN A 56 4.70 -4.93 9.84
CA GLN A 56 3.90 -5.91 10.58
C GLN A 56 2.68 -6.50 9.87
N LYS A 57 2.29 -5.94 8.71
CA LYS A 57 1.12 -6.43 7.97
C LYS A 57 1.55 -7.38 6.86
N ASN A 58 2.31 -6.88 5.88
CA ASN A 58 2.55 -7.65 4.64
C ASN A 58 4.01 -8.01 4.36
N ILE A 59 4.98 -7.47 5.11
CA ILE A 59 6.41 -7.59 4.74
C ILE A 59 7.34 -8.08 5.86
N GLY A 60 6.86 -8.19 7.09
CA GLY A 60 7.71 -8.64 8.19
C GLY A 60 7.09 -8.47 9.58
N PRO A 61 7.91 -8.48 10.64
CA PRO A 61 7.47 -8.24 12.01
C PRO A 61 7.27 -6.74 12.29
N ALA A 62 6.62 -6.42 13.40
CA ALA A 62 6.53 -5.05 13.90
C ALA A 62 7.90 -4.46 14.28
N GLY A 63 8.01 -3.13 14.18
CA GLY A 63 9.21 -2.38 14.55
C GLY A 63 10.06 -1.88 13.37
N LEU A 64 9.64 -2.12 12.13
CA LEU A 64 10.23 -1.55 10.91
C LEU A 64 9.15 -0.85 10.08
N THR A 65 9.50 0.29 9.47
CA THR A 65 8.66 0.98 8.48
C THR A 65 9.47 1.16 7.21
N LEU A 66 8.93 0.71 6.09
CA LEU A 66 9.48 0.96 4.76
C LEU A 66 8.96 2.31 4.27
N VAL A 67 9.84 3.13 3.72
CA VAL A 67 9.50 4.40 3.07
C VAL A 67 10.18 4.43 1.71
N ILE A 68 9.41 4.72 0.66
CA ILE A 68 9.88 5.01 -0.69
C ILE A 68 9.53 6.48 -0.94
N ILE A 69 10.54 7.34 -1.12
CA ILE A 69 10.35 8.77 -1.29
C ILE A 69 11.06 9.24 -2.55
N ARG A 70 10.42 10.14 -3.30
CA ARG A 70 10.99 10.75 -4.50
C ARG A 70 12.09 11.75 -4.10
N GLU A 71 13.24 11.68 -4.77
CA GLU A 71 14.45 12.42 -4.36
C GLU A 71 14.26 13.95 -4.35
N ASP A 72 13.44 14.50 -5.24
CA ASP A 72 13.13 15.94 -5.29
C ASP A 72 12.33 16.44 -4.05
N LEU A 73 11.84 15.52 -3.21
CA LEU A 73 11.15 15.85 -1.96
C LEU A 73 12.10 15.91 -0.76
N LEU A 74 13.34 15.44 -0.90
CA LEU A 74 14.38 15.53 0.13
C LEU A 74 14.86 16.99 0.30
N GLY A 75 15.44 17.30 1.46
CA GLY A 75 15.91 18.64 1.82
C GLY A 75 14.80 19.66 2.12
N LYS A 76 13.53 19.22 2.13
CA LYS A 76 12.34 20.06 2.40
C LYS A 76 11.79 19.91 3.83
N ALA A 77 12.52 19.23 4.71
CA ALA A 77 12.14 19.11 6.12
C ALA A 77 12.06 20.49 6.79
N ARG A 78 11.18 20.62 7.80
CA ARG A 78 11.11 21.86 8.60
C ARG A 78 12.37 21.95 9.46
N LYS A 79 12.82 23.18 9.75
CA LYS A 79 14.03 23.39 10.56
C LYS A 79 13.91 22.80 11.97
N GLU A 80 12.69 22.70 12.47
CA GLU A 80 12.37 22.17 13.79
C GLU A 80 12.21 20.63 13.80
N THR A 81 12.26 19.97 12.63
CA THR A 81 12.12 18.53 12.53
C THR A 81 13.34 17.84 13.17
N PRO A 82 13.16 16.98 14.18
CA PRO A 82 14.25 16.17 14.73
C PRO A 82 14.91 15.32 13.65
N SER A 83 16.24 15.15 13.71
CA SER A 83 17.01 14.44 12.67
C SER A 83 16.54 13.00 12.42
N VAL A 84 15.98 12.32 13.42
CA VAL A 84 15.39 10.98 13.28
C VAL A 84 14.14 10.94 12.39
N PHE A 85 13.49 12.09 12.17
CA PHE A 85 12.33 12.26 11.30
C PHE A 85 12.65 13.01 10.00
N ASP A 86 13.93 13.35 9.77
CA ASP A 86 14.36 13.98 8.52
C ASP A 86 14.76 12.90 7.50
N TYR A 87 13.93 12.73 6.47
CA TYR A 87 14.18 11.75 5.41
C TYR A 87 15.48 12.00 4.65
N THR A 88 15.95 13.24 4.59
CA THR A 88 17.24 13.59 3.97
C THR A 88 18.38 12.95 4.75
N VAL A 89 18.38 13.12 6.07
CA VAL A 89 19.38 12.53 6.97
C VAL A 89 19.32 11.01 6.91
N LEU A 90 18.12 10.43 6.90
CA LEU A 90 17.96 8.98 6.78
C LEU A 90 18.49 8.45 5.45
N ALA A 91 18.25 9.15 4.34
CA ALA A 91 18.75 8.75 3.02
C ALA A 91 20.28 8.88 2.91
N GLU A 92 20.87 9.98 3.39
CA GLU A 92 22.32 10.22 3.38
C GLU A 92 23.12 9.22 4.23
N ASN A 93 22.48 8.63 5.24
CA ASN A 93 23.09 7.63 6.13
C ASN A 93 22.65 6.19 5.79
N ASP A 94 22.08 5.92 4.61
CA ASP A 94 21.61 4.59 4.21
C ASP A 94 20.68 3.93 5.25
N SER A 95 19.81 4.72 5.88
CA SER A 95 18.92 4.34 6.99
C SER A 95 19.64 3.86 8.28
N MET A 96 20.92 4.16 8.42
CA MET A 96 21.78 3.83 9.56
C MET A 96 22.23 5.07 10.35
N PHE A 97 21.42 6.13 10.37
CA PHE A 97 21.68 7.33 11.17
C PHE A 97 21.81 7.03 12.66
N ASN A 98 21.00 6.10 13.16
CA ASN A 98 21.07 5.51 14.49
C ASN A 98 20.97 3.98 14.40
N THR A 99 20.98 3.28 15.54
CA THR A 99 20.85 1.82 15.57
C THR A 99 19.52 1.38 14.95
N PRO A 100 19.54 0.70 13.79
CA PRO A 100 18.30 0.29 13.14
C PRO A 100 17.75 -0.98 13.78
N PRO A 101 16.46 -1.32 13.54
CA PRO A 101 15.85 -2.56 14.02
C PRO A 101 16.36 -3.77 13.22
N THR A 102 17.61 -4.19 13.49
CA THR A 102 18.35 -5.20 12.71
C THR A 102 17.60 -6.51 12.52
N PHE A 103 16.90 -6.99 13.56
CA PHE A 103 16.11 -8.22 13.48
C PHE A 103 14.92 -8.10 12.53
N ALA A 104 14.15 -7.01 12.64
CA ALA A 104 13.02 -6.76 11.75
C ALA A 104 13.47 -6.53 10.30
N TRP A 105 14.62 -5.88 10.11
CA TRP A 105 15.24 -5.70 8.81
C TRP A 105 15.64 -7.03 8.17
N TYR A 106 16.32 -7.90 8.93
CA TYR A 106 16.72 -9.22 8.45
C TYR A 106 15.52 -10.07 8.03
N LEU A 107 14.49 -10.16 8.88
CA LEU A 107 13.27 -10.92 8.58
C LEU A 107 12.57 -10.38 7.32
N SER A 108 12.44 -9.07 7.18
CA SER A 108 11.83 -8.45 5.98
C SER A 108 12.63 -8.77 4.71
N GLY A 109 13.97 -8.78 4.81
CA GLY A 109 14.84 -9.20 3.72
C GLY A 109 14.63 -10.66 3.29
N MET A 110 14.33 -11.56 4.23
CA MET A 110 13.96 -12.95 3.90
C MET A 110 12.60 -13.03 3.20
N VAL A 111 11.60 -12.25 3.64
CA VAL A 111 10.30 -12.17 2.96
C VAL A 111 10.46 -11.71 1.51
N PHE A 112 11.32 -10.71 1.25
CA PHE A 112 11.59 -10.26 -0.11
C PHE A 112 12.24 -11.34 -0.99
N LYS A 113 13.15 -12.14 -0.44
CA LYS A 113 13.73 -13.29 -1.16
C LYS A 113 12.67 -14.33 -1.49
N TRP A 114 11.84 -14.68 -0.50
CA TRP A 114 10.74 -15.61 -0.69
C TRP A 114 9.75 -15.12 -1.76
N LEU A 115 9.37 -13.84 -1.76
CA LEU A 115 8.48 -13.27 -2.79
C LEU A 115 9.06 -13.45 -4.20
N LYS A 116 10.38 -13.27 -4.38
CA LYS A 116 11.04 -13.49 -5.67
C LYS A 116 11.03 -14.97 -6.06
N GLU A 117 11.26 -15.88 -5.11
CA GLU A 117 11.17 -17.33 -5.33
C GLU A 117 9.75 -17.79 -5.70
N GLN A 118 8.72 -17.09 -5.22
CA GLN A 118 7.32 -17.35 -5.58
C GLN A 118 6.94 -16.88 -7.00
N GLY A 119 7.84 -16.30 -7.78
CA GLY A 119 7.54 -15.74 -9.11
C GLY A 119 7.30 -14.22 -9.12
N GLY A 120 7.56 -13.54 -8.00
CA GLY A 120 7.45 -12.09 -7.88
C GLY A 120 6.01 -11.58 -7.76
N LEU A 121 5.85 -10.26 -7.87
CA LEU A 121 4.58 -9.59 -7.57
C LEU A 121 3.43 -9.96 -8.51
N GLN A 122 3.73 -10.34 -9.76
CA GLN A 122 2.71 -10.78 -10.73
C GLN A 122 2.02 -12.08 -10.27
N GLU A 123 2.82 -13.06 -9.85
CA GLU A 123 2.29 -14.34 -9.36
C GLU A 123 1.61 -14.18 -8.00
N ILE A 124 2.13 -13.30 -7.14
CA ILE A 124 1.49 -12.97 -5.85
C ILE A 124 0.14 -12.28 -6.07
N ALA A 125 0.03 -11.36 -7.04
CA ALA A 125 -1.23 -10.72 -7.40
C ALA A 125 -2.28 -11.74 -7.84
N LYS A 126 -1.89 -12.67 -8.73
CA LYS A 126 -2.77 -13.76 -9.19
C LYS A 126 -3.28 -14.61 -8.03
N ARG A 127 -2.39 -15.06 -7.15
CA ARG A 127 -2.77 -15.85 -5.96
C ARG A 127 -3.67 -15.08 -5.01
N ASN A 128 -3.42 -13.78 -4.82
CA ASN A 128 -4.27 -12.93 -3.99
C ASN A 128 -5.66 -12.77 -4.59
N TYR A 129 -5.77 -12.61 -5.90
CA TYR A 129 -7.03 -12.57 -6.62
C TYR A 129 -7.82 -13.89 -6.49
N GLU A 130 -7.17 -15.04 -6.66
CA GLU A 130 -7.80 -16.35 -6.51
C GLU A 130 -8.34 -16.57 -5.09
N LYS A 131 -7.55 -16.24 -4.06
CA LYS A 131 -7.98 -16.31 -2.65
C LYS A 131 -9.16 -15.40 -2.36
N ALA A 132 -9.10 -14.15 -2.82
CA ALA A 132 -10.19 -13.18 -2.62
C ALA A 132 -11.47 -13.65 -3.33
N THR A 133 -11.35 -14.09 -4.58
CA THR A 133 -12.48 -14.61 -5.37
C THR A 133 -13.15 -15.79 -4.69
N LEU A 134 -12.36 -16.76 -4.19
CA LEU A 134 -12.89 -17.91 -3.47
C LEU A 134 -13.67 -17.51 -2.22
N LEU A 135 -13.11 -16.59 -1.42
CA LEU A 135 -13.74 -16.12 -0.19
C LEU A 135 -15.03 -15.33 -0.48
N TYR A 136 -14.97 -14.34 -1.36
CA TYR A 136 -16.13 -13.50 -1.67
C TYR A 136 -17.23 -14.31 -2.37
N SER A 137 -16.88 -15.24 -3.26
CA SER A 137 -17.87 -16.15 -3.85
C SER A 137 -18.57 -17.00 -2.80
N ALA A 138 -17.87 -17.46 -1.76
CA ALA A 138 -18.50 -18.22 -0.68
C ALA A 138 -19.43 -17.34 0.18
N ILE A 139 -19.08 -16.08 0.40
CA ILE A 139 -19.91 -15.12 1.13
C ILE A 139 -21.16 -14.75 0.32
N ASP A 140 -20.99 -14.40 -0.96
CA ASP A 140 -22.07 -13.92 -1.82
C ASP A 140 -23.11 -15.02 -2.13
N ASN A 141 -22.70 -16.30 -2.09
CA ASN A 141 -23.59 -17.44 -2.25
C ASN A 141 -24.16 -17.98 -0.93
N SER A 142 -23.93 -17.29 0.20
CA SER A 142 -24.42 -17.71 1.51
C SER A 142 -25.64 -16.89 1.93
N ASP A 143 -26.69 -17.56 2.39
CA ASP A 143 -27.84 -16.88 3.03
C ASP A 143 -27.51 -16.37 4.45
N PHE A 144 -26.35 -16.73 5.01
CA PHE A 144 -25.96 -16.38 6.37
C PHE A 144 -25.08 -15.12 6.45
N TYR A 145 -24.26 -14.87 5.41
CA TYR A 145 -23.35 -13.73 5.37
C TYR A 145 -23.86 -12.68 4.38
N ILE A 146 -23.63 -11.40 4.68
CA ILE A 146 -24.02 -10.29 3.80
C ILE A 146 -22.75 -9.52 3.42
N ASN A 147 -22.44 -9.49 2.13
CA ASN A 147 -21.41 -8.63 1.59
C ASN A 147 -21.99 -7.24 1.30
N ARG A 148 -21.37 -6.18 1.85
CA ARG A 148 -21.76 -4.78 1.61
C ARG A 148 -20.70 -3.99 0.87
N ILE A 149 -19.63 -4.66 0.44
CA ILE A 149 -18.58 -4.04 -0.38
C ILE A 149 -19.16 -3.81 -1.76
N ALA A 150 -18.93 -2.62 -2.31
CA ALA A 150 -19.34 -2.32 -3.67
C ALA A 150 -18.67 -3.32 -4.63
N THR A 151 -19.45 -3.92 -5.53
CA THR A 151 -18.91 -4.83 -6.53
C THR A 151 -18.08 -4.02 -7.52
N GLU A 152 -16.76 -4.01 -7.34
CA GLU A 152 -15.85 -3.41 -8.32
C GLU A 152 -15.66 -4.34 -9.51
N LYS A 153 -15.40 -3.75 -10.69
CA LYS A 153 -15.00 -4.52 -11.88
C LYS A 153 -13.61 -5.13 -11.64
N PRO A 154 -13.37 -6.39 -12.02
CA PRO A 154 -12.07 -7.02 -11.82
C PRO A 154 -10.97 -6.26 -12.58
N LEU A 155 -9.85 -6.00 -11.90
CA LEU A 155 -8.64 -5.36 -12.43
C LEU A 155 -7.93 -6.16 -13.53
N PHE A 156 -8.22 -7.45 -13.65
CA PHE A 156 -7.68 -8.31 -14.72
C PHE A 156 -8.60 -8.24 -15.95
N ASP A 157 -8.59 -7.09 -16.62
CA ASP A 157 -8.94 -6.99 -18.04
C ASP A 157 -7.70 -6.43 -18.76
N GLU A 158 -7.15 -7.17 -19.73
CA GLU A 158 -5.96 -6.80 -20.50
C GLU A 158 -6.10 -5.47 -21.30
N ARG A 159 -7.19 -4.72 -21.12
CA ARG A 159 -7.64 -3.67 -22.06
C ARG A 159 -8.14 -2.34 -21.48
N THR A 160 -7.93 -1.98 -20.22
CA THR A 160 -8.61 -0.78 -19.66
C THR A 160 -7.71 0.30 -19.05
N PHE A 161 -7.14 1.12 -19.93
CA PHE A 161 -7.15 2.59 -19.80
C PHE A 161 -8.40 3.12 -20.54
N PRO A 162 -9.00 4.29 -20.26
CA PRO A 162 -9.22 5.06 -19.03
C PRO A 162 -10.74 5.18 -18.72
N ASN A 163 -11.13 5.56 -17.49
CA ASN A 163 -12.24 6.49 -17.15
C ASN A 163 -12.80 6.26 -15.74
N VAL A 164 -12.73 7.34 -14.97
CA VAL A 164 -13.05 7.55 -13.55
C VAL A 164 -14.56 7.58 -13.28
N PHE A 165 -15.04 7.05 -12.14
CA PHE A 165 -15.83 7.76 -11.10
C PHE A 165 -16.69 6.86 -10.18
N SER A 166 -16.48 7.11 -8.87
CA SER A 166 -17.41 7.01 -7.72
C SER A 166 -17.70 5.63 -7.12
N CYS A 167 -17.46 5.48 -5.81
CA CYS A 167 -18.53 5.53 -4.80
C CYS A 167 -17.97 5.41 -3.37
N PHE A 168 -18.22 6.41 -2.51
CA PHE A 168 -18.04 6.34 -1.06
C PHE A 168 -19.42 6.12 -0.41
N ARG A 169 -19.64 5.03 0.34
CA ARG A 169 -20.63 4.97 1.44
C ARG A 169 -20.49 3.71 2.34
N CYS A 170 -19.79 3.92 3.46
CA CYS A 170 -20.23 3.74 4.86
C CYS A 170 -20.90 2.44 5.36
N GLY A 171 -20.29 1.87 6.42
CA GLY A 171 -20.99 1.37 7.62
C GLY A 171 -20.99 -0.15 7.85
N PHE A 172 -20.00 -0.67 8.58
CA PHE A 172 -19.88 -2.11 8.85
C PHE A 172 -20.32 -2.52 10.28
N LEU A 173 -21.08 -3.62 10.28
CA LEU A 173 -21.55 -4.48 11.38
C LEU A 173 -22.61 -3.95 12.38
N LYS A 174 -23.88 -4.28 12.08
CA LYS A 174 -24.83 -4.70 13.12
C LYS A 174 -25.20 -6.16 12.88
N ARG A 175 -25.09 -6.96 13.94
CA ARG A 175 -25.63 -8.34 14.03
C ARG A 175 -27.15 -8.28 13.87
N SER A 176 -27.71 -9.20 13.08
CA SER A 176 -29.11 -9.64 13.22
C SER A 176 -29.25 -10.60 14.38
#